data_AF-A0A368FUW6-F1
#
_entry.id   AF-A0A368FUW6-F1
#
_cell.length_a   1.000
_cell.length_b   1.000
_cell.length_c   1.000
_cell.angle_alpha   90.00
_cell.angle_beta   90.00
_cell.angle_gamma   90.00
#
_symmetry.space_group_name_H-M   'P 1'
#
loop_
_entity.id
_entity.type
_entity.pdbx_description
1 polymer ?
#
loop_
_entity_poly.entity_id
_entity_poly.type
_entity_poly.pdbx_seq_one_letter_code
_entity_poly.pdbx_strand_id
1 'polypeptide(L)'
;MILLLSLLLGVDAIKILQLADFHLDVDYSVTGDNKHMCHNDSSGAAGKLGKYGDYMCDAPEPLVVYALKEAKRLVPDPDLVIWTGDNIPHIDNYDWNCECWCVF
;
A
#
# COMPACT_ATOMS: atom_id res chain seq x y z
N MET A 1 0.51 -15.02 -38.87
CA MET A 1 -0.81 -14.67 -39.47
C MET A 1 -1.80 -14.18 -38.42
N ILE A 2 -1.94 -14.86 -37.27
CA ILE A 2 -2.86 -14.44 -36.18
C ILE A 2 -2.46 -13.10 -35.55
N LEU A 3 -1.16 -12.88 -35.27
CA LEU A 3 -0.67 -11.61 -34.68
C LEU A 3 -0.91 -10.38 -35.59
N LEU A 4 -0.83 -10.58 -36.92
CA LEU A 4 -1.09 -9.54 -37.91
C LEU A 4 -2.60 -9.21 -37.96
N LEU A 5 -3.45 -10.23 -37.80
CA LEU A 5 -4.90 -10.09 -37.78
C LEU A 5 -5.40 -9.38 -36.52
N SER A 6 -4.81 -9.65 -35.34
CA SER A 6 -5.15 -8.95 -34.09
C SER A 6 -4.79 -7.46 -34.13
N LEU A 7 -3.67 -7.11 -34.75
CA LEU A 7 -3.29 -5.71 -35.01
C LEU A 7 -4.26 -5.01 -35.97
N LEU A 8 -4.73 -5.72 -37.01
CA LEU A 8 -5.71 -5.21 -37.98
C LEU A 8 -7.12 -5.05 -37.38
N LEU A 9 -7.49 -5.88 -36.41
CA LEU A 9 -8.79 -5.84 -35.74
C LEU A 9 -8.84 -4.88 -34.53
N GLY A 10 -7.71 -4.25 -34.17
CA GLY A 10 -7.64 -3.33 -33.02
C GLY A 10 -7.91 -4.04 -31.69
N VAL A 11 -7.52 -5.30 -31.55
CA VAL A 11 -7.68 -6.04 -30.28
C VAL A 11 -6.63 -5.56 -29.30
N ASP A 12 -7.07 -4.84 -28.27
CA ASP A 12 -6.20 -4.42 -27.17
C ASP A 12 -5.84 -5.59 -26.25
N ALA A 13 -4.63 -5.56 -25.70
CA ALA A 13 -4.23 -6.50 -24.66
C ALA A 13 -4.94 -6.17 -23.34
N ILE A 14 -5.31 -7.20 -22.58
CA ILE A 14 -5.88 -7.04 -21.25
C ILE A 14 -4.83 -6.39 -20.33
N LYS A 15 -5.21 -5.30 -19.67
CA LYS A 15 -4.44 -4.63 -18.62
C LYS A 15 -4.90 -5.12 -17.26
N ILE A 16 -4.01 -5.80 -16.54
CA ILE A 16 -4.27 -6.27 -15.18
C ILE A 16 -3.44 -5.44 -14.21
N LEU A 17 -4.08 -4.78 -13.25
CA LEU A 17 -3.42 -4.12 -12.12
C LEU A 17 -3.41 -5.08 -10.94
N GLN A 18 -2.23 -5.46 -10.44
CA GLN A 18 -2.10 -6.29 -9.25
C GLN A 18 -1.54 -5.46 -8.09
N LEU A 19 -2.23 -5.49 -6.96
CA LEU A 19 -1.87 -4.84 -5.70
C LEU A 19 -1.87 -5.88 -4.58
N ALA A 20 -1.01 -5.71 -3.58
CA ALA A 20 -0.88 -6.65 -2.48
C ALA A 20 -0.14 -6.00 -1.31
N ASP A 21 -0.33 -6.55 -0.11
CA ASP A 21 0.54 -6.34 1.05
C ASP A 21 0.75 -4.87 1.40
N PHE A 22 -0.37 -4.13 1.48
CA PHE A 22 -0.29 -2.70 1.79
C PHE A 22 0.18 -2.45 3.22
N HIS A 23 -0.14 -3.34 4.18
CA HIS A 23 0.19 -3.19 5.59
C HIS A 23 0.07 -1.74 6.08
N LEU A 24 -1.14 -1.19 6.06
CA LEU A 24 -1.37 0.19 6.47
C LEU A 24 -1.20 0.32 7.98
N ASP A 25 -0.16 1.03 8.41
CA ASP A 25 0.05 1.41 9.80
C ASP A 25 -0.60 2.78 10.09
N VAL A 26 -1.77 2.75 10.73
CA VAL A 26 -2.53 3.94 11.11
C VAL A 26 -1.91 4.70 12.28
N ASP A 27 -1.06 4.04 13.07
CA ASP A 27 -0.41 4.60 14.25
C ASP A 27 1.03 5.05 13.95
N TYR A 28 1.49 4.88 12.70
CA TYR A 28 2.78 5.37 12.24
C TYR A 28 2.93 6.86 12.53
N SER A 29 4.07 7.22 13.11
CA SER A 29 4.41 8.59 13.41
C SER A 29 5.80 8.96 12.89
N VAL A 30 5.92 10.13 12.26
CA VAL A 30 7.23 10.70 11.88
C VAL A 30 8.12 11.01 13.09
N THR A 31 7.55 11.03 14.29
CA THR A 31 8.27 11.16 15.57
C THR A 31 8.29 9.85 16.37
N GLY A 32 7.90 8.73 15.75
CA GLY A 32 7.93 7.42 16.37
C GLY A 32 9.33 6.80 16.41
N ASP A 33 9.42 5.60 16.96
CA ASP A 33 10.66 4.83 17.05
C ASP A 33 10.58 3.59 16.15
N ASN A 34 11.50 3.47 15.20
CA ASN A 34 11.55 2.34 14.27
C ASN A 34 11.98 1.01 14.90
N LYS A 35 12.29 1.00 16.21
CA LYS A 35 12.45 -0.21 17.01
C LYS A 35 11.19 -0.61 17.76
N HIS A 36 10.18 0.26 17.79
CA HIS A 36 8.93 0.08 18.52
C HIS A 36 7.75 0.37 17.58
N MET A 37 7.65 -0.44 16.52
CA MET A 37 6.58 -0.38 15.50
C MET A 37 6.41 0.97 14.80
N CYS A 38 7.33 1.92 14.96
CA CYS A 38 7.24 3.26 14.37
C CYS A 38 6.11 4.10 14.94
N HIS A 39 5.59 3.69 16.09
CA HIS A 39 4.59 4.41 16.86
C HIS A 39 5.27 5.37 17.83
N ASN A 40 4.50 6.32 18.36
CA ASN A 40 5.02 7.21 19.40
C ASN A 40 5.21 6.42 20.70
N ASP A 41 6.45 6.33 21.19
CA ASP A 41 6.76 5.77 22.51
C ASP A 41 7.23 6.86 23.49
N SER A 42 6.94 6.64 24.77
CA SER A 42 7.34 7.44 25.92
C SER A 42 8.85 7.55 26.10
N SER A 43 9.62 6.66 25.45
CA SER A 43 11.08 6.53 25.58
C SER A 43 11.89 7.55 24.78
N GLY A 44 11.25 8.41 23.98
CA GLY A 44 11.88 9.63 23.44
C GLY A 44 13.02 9.39 22.46
N ALA A 45 12.93 8.38 21.59
CA ALA A 45 13.85 8.21 20.48
C ALA A 45 13.52 9.20 19.34
N ALA A 46 14.33 10.25 19.23
CA ALA A 46 14.19 11.34 18.26
C ALA A 46 14.74 10.99 16.85
N GLY A 47 14.29 9.88 16.27
CA GLY A 47 14.44 9.66 14.84
C GLY A 47 13.32 10.39 14.10
N LYS A 48 13.63 11.34 13.21
CA LYS A 48 12.61 11.84 12.27
C LYS A 48 12.40 10.76 11.21
N LEU A 49 11.44 9.86 11.42
CA LEU A 49 11.04 8.90 10.40
C LEU A 49 10.50 9.65 9.17
N GLY A 50 10.59 9.01 8.01
CA GLY A 50 10.19 9.63 6.75
C GLY A 50 8.67 9.86 6.69
N LYS A 51 8.23 10.86 5.92
CA LYS A 51 6.78 11.04 5.65
C LYS A 51 6.15 9.81 4.99
N TYR A 52 6.92 9.09 4.19
CA TYR A 52 6.48 7.93 3.41
C TYR A 52 6.96 6.60 3.99
N GLY A 53 7.43 6.58 5.24
CA GLY A 53 7.86 5.37 5.92
C GLY A 53 9.36 5.35 6.26
N ASP A 54 9.76 4.23 6.84
CA ASP A 54 11.13 3.78 7.09
C ASP A 54 11.17 2.27 6.82
N TYR A 55 12.35 1.72 6.50
CA TYR A 55 12.47 0.30 6.11
C TYR A 55 12.12 -0.68 7.24
N MET A 56 12.10 -0.22 8.49
CA MET A 56 11.73 -1.02 9.65
C MET A 56 10.25 -0.86 10.05
N CYS A 57 9.44 -0.20 9.21
CA CYS A 57 8.03 0.09 9.48
C CYS A 57 7.14 -0.49 8.38
N ASP A 58 5.89 -0.75 8.76
CA ASP A 58 4.79 -0.90 7.81
C ASP A 58 4.37 0.45 7.19
N ALA A 59 3.53 0.41 6.16
CA ALA A 59 3.29 1.55 5.30
C ALA A 59 2.42 2.61 5.99
N PRO A 60 2.88 3.87 6.11
CA PRO A 60 2.02 4.93 6.58
C PRO A 60 1.01 5.33 5.50
N GLU A 61 -0.11 5.93 5.91
CA GLU A 61 -1.17 6.40 5.00
C GLU A 61 -0.65 7.20 3.78
N PRO A 62 0.32 8.14 3.92
CA PRO A 62 0.82 8.88 2.77
C PRO A 62 1.47 7.99 1.69
N LEU A 63 2.10 6.87 2.07
CA LEU A 63 2.69 5.93 1.11
C LEU A 63 1.60 5.16 0.36
N VAL A 64 0.62 4.61 1.08
CA VAL A 64 -0.51 3.86 0.49
C VAL A 64 -1.31 4.75 -0.46
N VAL A 65 -1.68 5.96 -0.03
CA VAL A 65 -2.40 6.93 -0.87
C VAL A 65 -1.59 7.33 -2.09
N TYR A 66 -0.28 7.52 -1.94
CA TYR A 66 0.59 7.84 -3.08
C TYR A 66 0.69 6.68 -4.07
N ALA A 67 0.86 5.44 -3.59
CA ALA A 67 0.90 4.24 -4.41
C ALA A 67 -0.39 4.06 -5.23
N LEU A 68 -1.56 4.24 -4.60
CA LEU A 68 -2.85 4.16 -5.29
C LEU A 68 -3.02 5.27 -6.33
N LYS A 69 -2.58 6.51 -6.03
CA LYS A 69 -2.59 7.62 -7.00
C LYS A 69 -1.69 7.35 -8.20
N GLU A 70 -0.49 6.82 -7.97
CA GLU A 70 0.43 6.47 -9.06
C GLU A 70 -0.06 5.27 -9.86
N ALA A 71 -0.64 4.25 -9.22
CA ALA A 71 -1.28 3.13 -9.91
C ALA A 71 -2.38 3.64 -10.85
N LYS A 72 -3.26 4.53 -10.38
CA LYS A 72 -4.28 5.19 -11.20
C LYS A 72 -3.68 6.07 -12.30
N ARG A 73 -2.56 6.75 -12.07
CA ARG A 73 -1.91 7.59 -13.09
C ARG A 73 -1.29 6.75 -14.21
N LEU A 74 -0.68 5.62 -13.86
CA LEU A 74 0.02 4.74 -14.79
C LEU A 74 -0.95 3.81 -15.54
N VAL A 75 -1.96 3.28 -14.84
CA VAL A 75 -2.98 2.39 -15.38
C VAL A 75 -4.36 2.96 -15.02
N PRO A 76 -4.82 4.00 -15.75
CA PRO A 76 -6.06 4.71 -15.41
C PRO A 76 -7.33 3.89 -15.62
N ASP A 77 -7.25 2.85 -16.45
CA ASP A 77 -8.38 2.03 -16.87
C ASP A 77 -7.93 0.57 -17.05
N PRO A 78 -7.64 -0.17 -15.96
CA PRO A 78 -7.34 -1.59 -16.04
C PRO A 78 -8.62 -2.38 -16.32
N ASP A 79 -8.51 -3.44 -17.12
CA ASP A 79 -9.62 -4.37 -17.37
C ASP A 79 -9.93 -5.24 -16.13
N LEU A 80 -8.92 -5.44 -15.27
CA LEU A 80 -9.03 -6.20 -14.02
C LEU A 80 -8.09 -5.63 -12.96
N VAL A 81 -8.60 -5.48 -11.74
CA VAL A 81 -7.79 -5.23 -10.54
C VAL A 81 -7.76 -6.50 -9.69
N ILE A 82 -6.57 -7.00 -9.40
CA ILE A 82 -6.34 -8.11 -8.48
C ILE A 82 -5.74 -7.53 -7.21
N TRP A 83 -6.41 -7.71 -6.09
CA TRP A 83 -5.90 -7.32 -4.78
C TRP A 83 -5.89 -8.52 -3.84
N THR A 84 -4.71 -8.94 -3.42
CA THR A 84 -4.52 -10.19 -2.67
C THR A 84 -4.49 -10.04 -1.15
N GLY A 85 -4.83 -8.85 -0.63
CA GLY A 85 -4.97 -8.61 0.81
C GLY A 85 -3.66 -8.23 1.50
N ASP A 86 -3.57 -8.62 2.79
CA ASP A 86 -2.55 -8.24 3.78
C ASP A 86 -2.45 -6.72 4.03
N ASN A 87 -3.53 -6.19 4.60
CA ASN A 87 -3.76 -4.74 4.69
C ASN A 87 -3.43 -4.15 6.06
N ILE A 88 -3.30 -4.99 7.08
CA ILE A 88 -3.12 -4.58 8.47
C ILE A 88 -1.63 -4.59 8.83
N PRO A 89 -1.17 -3.73 9.75
CA PRO A 89 0.23 -3.67 10.13
C PRO A 89 0.61 -4.86 11.02
N HIS A 90 1.89 -5.18 11.05
CA HIS A 90 2.50 -6.15 11.94
C HIS A 90 2.56 -5.59 13.36
N ILE A 91 1.57 -5.92 14.18
CA ILE A 91 1.47 -5.48 15.58
C ILE A 91 1.53 -6.66 16.55
N ASP A 92 1.90 -6.40 17.81
CA ASP A 92 2.04 -7.43 18.83
C ASP A 92 0.71 -8.08 19.23
N ASN A 93 -0.39 -7.33 19.19
CA ASN A 93 -1.72 -7.80 19.57
C ASN A 93 -2.74 -7.47 18.50
N TYR A 94 -3.23 -8.50 17.82
CA TYR A 94 -4.43 -8.40 17.01
C TYR A 94 -5.65 -8.64 17.88
N ASP A 95 -6.64 -7.76 17.81
CA ASP A 95 -7.96 -8.03 18.36
C ASP A 95 -9.03 -7.97 17.27
N TRP A 96 -10.23 -8.45 17.59
CA TRP A 96 -11.37 -8.41 16.68
C TRP A 96 -11.99 -7.01 16.55
N ASN A 97 -11.53 -6.07 17.37
CA ASN A 97 -11.93 -4.68 17.37
C ASN A 97 -10.92 -3.80 16.64
N CYS A 98 -9.86 -4.37 16.04
CA CYS A 98 -8.96 -3.65 15.16
C CYS A 98 -9.90 -2.97 14.17
N GLU A 99 -10.03 -1.66 14.31
CA GLU A 99 -10.73 -0.83 13.38
C GLU A 99 -9.87 -0.87 12.13
N CYS A 100 -10.00 -1.98 11.40
CA CYS A 100 -9.65 -2.09 10.01
C CYS A 100 -10.57 -1.07 9.37
N TRP A 101 -10.13 0.19 9.38
CA TRP A 101 -10.55 1.20 8.44
C TRP A 101 -10.14 0.63 7.08
N CYS A 102 -10.93 -0.32 6.60
CA CYS A 102 -11.05 -0.66 5.21
C CYS A 102 -11.55 0.62 4.56
N VAL A 103 -10.62 1.54 4.31
CA VAL A 103 -10.87 2.76 3.55
C VAL A 103 -11.12 2.30 2.13
N PHE A 104 -12.37 1.96 1.83
CA PHE A 104 -12.97 1.95 0.51
C PHE A 104 -14.40 2.45 0.60
#